data_AF-A0A930R2S3-F1
#
_entry.id   AF-A0A930R2S3-F1
#
_cell.length_a   1.000
_cell.length_b   1.000
_cell.length_c   1.000
_cell.angle_alpha   90.00
_cell.angle_beta   90.00
_cell.angle_gamma   90.00
#
_symmetry.space_group_name_H-M   'P 1'
#
loop_
_entity.id
_entity.type
_entity.pdbx_description
1 polymer ?
#
loop_
_entity_poly.entity_id
_entity_poly.type
_entity_poly.pdbx_seq_one_letter_code
_entity_poly.pdbx_strand_id
1 'polypeptide(L)'
;MMSDDFSIFWYNDEHAQELFYDLLARSERDAYDDDFLTQLAAYREAAPASERADIFAAKYLLHHGDIENAAVCAERAREKRPLNYEIWKILAVAYKALHREMDSIDMQGLSYGLYQAPKLALNLTPSNLQEGLGRLTIALGHSLYAPTSESRAYVENGALCFRHDVFLGEELPLTMPAGSVRFWSAVYTENAFLSDHSRLMEDLRHQESFIGYGHRDFLFDLQKATEVRGTAKIELPPGEEAIIPIAGTAINQPLSVTTESLGTKEAYLGKWAFSFFRFSESATLHASEDAPYAVGTPIRLGHSPQRKKLVLNLFVDGLSWAIARPYAATHLPNVMRFFSRGVIFDQHFSTSEHTLPAHPAIETGYYPHHTQIFNEKAGYELPLRMTTISEQMKAQGYYCVAPLASTHGISRGAVRGFDRLIATGWALDSNNSVDSAIRHLKAFNETDLFLFLHINDVHPYDAFDFKFDTAVETHMALAERIFPQKASAAAVRLPSLRIYQEQYLERIEHVDRNLGHLFSYLEAHFSEDEYLVNLYSDHGVPIFNSSIDDTVDIISENST
;
A
#
# COMPACT_ATOMS: atom_id res chain seq x y z
N MET A 1 46.78 -4.40 10.79
CA MET A 1 46.40 -3.55 9.66
C MET A 1 45.60 -4.42 8.71
N MET A 2 44.28 -4.43 8.86
CA MET A 2 43.40 -4.89 7.78
C MET A 2 43.51 -3.85 6.67
N SER A 3 43.79 -4.30 5.45
CA SER A 3 43.78 -3.45 4.27
C SER A 3 42.33 -3.14 3.92
N ASP A 4 41.90 -1.92 4.22
CA ASP A 4 40.65 -1.33 3.74
C ASP A 4 40.81 -0.96 2.26
N ASP A 5 40.97 -1.98 1.41
CA ASP A 5 40.98 -1.81 -0.04
C ASP A 5 39.56 -1.96 -0.59
N PHE A 6 38.83 -0.84 -0.64
CA PHE A 6 37.50 -0.74 -1.23
C PHE A 6 37.54 -0.69 -2.78
N SER A 7 38.68 -0.94 -3.43
CA SER A 7 38.79 -0.93 -4.90
C SER A 7 38.14 -2.14 -5.59
N ILE A 8 37.70 -3.16 -4.83
CA ILE A 8 37.07 -4.38 -5.37
C ILE A 8 35.55 -4.20 -5.60
N PHE A 9 34.99 -2.98 -5.52
CA PHE A 9 33.54 -2.82 -5.58
C PHE A 9 32.94 -2.78 -7.01
N TRP A 10 33.73 -2.57 -8.08
CA TRP A 10 33.20 -2.49 -9.45
C TRP A 10 34.23 -2.78 -10.56
N TYR A 11 34.72 -4.02 -10.68
CA TYR A 11 35.19 -4.49 -11.99
C TYR A 11 33.99 -5.04 -12.76
N ASN A 12 33.55 -4.33 -13.79
CA ASN A 12 32.71 -4.94 -14.82
C ASN A 12 33.53 -6.06 -15.45
N ASP A 13 33.02 -7.29 -15.38
CA ASP A 13 33.61 -8.41 -16.10
C ASP A 13 33.52 -8.12 -17.61
N GLU A 14 34.62 -7.64 -18.20
CA GLU A 14 34.71 -7.28 -19.62
C GLU A 14 34.30 -8.46 -20.51
N HIS A 15 34.60 -9.69 -20.10
CA HIS A 15 34.21 -10.90 -20.82
C HIS A 15 32.69 -11.12 -20.78
N ALA A 16 32.06 -11.03 -19.61
CA ALA A 16 30.61 -11.11 -19.51
C ALA A 16 29.90 -9.98 -20.28
N GLN A 17 30.50 -8.79 -20.31
CA GLN A 17 29.98 -7.65 -21.06
C GLN A 17 30.03 -7.89 -22.58
N GLU A 18 31.15 -8.38 -23.11
CA GLU A 18 31.29 -8.73 -24.54
C GLU A 18 30.26 -9.79 -24.95
N LEU A 19 30.13 -10.86 -24.15
CA LEU A 19 29.15 -11.92 -24.37
C LEU A 19 27.71 -11.37 -24.36
N PHE A 20 27.39 -10.46 -23.44
CA PHE A 20 26.08 -9.81 -23.39
C PHE A 20 25.78 -9.03 -24.67
N TYR A 21 26.71 -8.20 -25.14
CA TYR A 21 26.49 -7.41 -26.35
C TYR A 21 26.44 -8.25 -27.62
N ASP A 22 27.19 -9.35 -27.71
CA ASP A 22 27.06 -10.30 -28.82
C ASP A 22 25.66 -10.96 -28.84
N LEU A 23 25.19 -11.45 -27.68
CA LEU A 23 23.83 -12.02 -27.54
C LEU A 23 22.74 -11.01 -27.84
N LEU A 24 22.91 -9.75 -27.43
CA LEU A 24 21.99 -8.67 -27.74
C LEU A 24 21.92 -8.42 -29.24
N ALA A 25 23.07 -8.26 -29.91
CA ALA A 25 23.14 -8.01 -31.35
C ALA A 25 22.61 -9.19 -32.19
N ARG A 26 22.73 -10.43 -31.70
CA ARG A 26 22.09 -11.60 -32.32
C ARG A 26 20.58 -11.58 -32.14
N SER A 27 20.12 -11.32 -30.91
CA SER A 27 18.69 -11.23 -30.59
C SER A 27 17.98 -10.14 -31.41
N GLU A 28 18.62 -8.99 -31.62
CA GLU A 28 18.09 -7.88 -32.43
C GLU A 28 17.96 -8.21 -33.93
N ARG A 29 18.72 -9.20 -34.41
CA ARG A 29 18.67 -9.70 -35.79
C ARG A 29 17.85 -10.99 -35.94
N ASP A 30 17.17 -11.41 -34.87
CA ASP A 30 16.47 -12.69 -34.78
C ASP A 30 17.36 -13.92 -35.10
N ALA A 31 18.66 -13.83 -34.81
CA ALA A 31 19.64 -14.88 -35.05
C ALA A 31 19.71 -15.84 -33.84
N TYR A 32 18.71 -16.72 -33.72
CA TYR A 32 18.59 -17.72 -32.66
C TYR A 32 19.04 -19.12 -33.12
N ASP A 33 20.34 -19.27 -33.40
CA ASP A 33 20.98 -20.49 -33.91
C ASP A 33 21.86 -21.20 -32.86
N ASP A 34 22.62 -22.22 -33.27
CA ASP A 34 23.52 -22.97 -32.38
C ASP A 34 24.67 -22.08 -31.84
N ASP A 35 25.10 -21.08 -32.60
CA ASP A 35 26.10 -20.10 -32.14
C ASP A 35 25.50 -19.24 -31.02
N PHE A 36 24.23 -18.84 -31.14
CA PHE A 36 23.52 -18.15 -30.05
C PHE A 36 23.49 -18.98 -28.76
N LEU A 37 23.17 -20.28 -28.85
CA LEU A 37 23.18 -21.16 -27.68
C LEU A 37 24.57 -21.30 -27.06
N THR A 38 25.62 -21.37 -27.90
CA THR A 38 27.01 -21.43 -27.44
C THR A 38 27.38 -20.17 -26.66
N GLN A 39 27.05 -18.99 -27.18
CA GLN A 39 27.30 -17.71 -26.52
C GLN A 39 26.47 -17.56 -25.24
N LEU A 40 25.23 -18.05 -25.25
CA LEU A 40 24.35 -18.02 -24.09
C LEU A 40 24.88 -18.90 -22.95
N ALA A 41 25.40 -20.08 -23.27
CA ALA A 41 26.04 -20.95 -22.29
C ALA A 41 27.26 -20.27 -21.65
N ALA A 42 28.15 -19.69 -22.48
CA ALA A 42 29.30 -18.93 -22.01
C ALA A 42 28.89 -17.74 -21.13
N TYR A 43 27.85 -16.98 -21.51
CA TYR A 43 27.35 -15.87 -20.71
C TYR A 43 26.79 -16.32 -19.36
N ARG A 44 26.06 -17.44 -19.33
CA ARG A 44 25.50 -17.98 -18.09
C ARG A 44 26.61 -18.45 -17.14
N GLU A 45 27.73 -18.95 -17.65
CA GLU A 45 28.92 -19.30 -16.86
C GLU A 45 29.67 -18.06 -16.34
N ALA A 46 29.82 -17.04 -17.19
CA ALA A 46 30.51 -15.79 -16.83
C ALA A 46 29.70 -14.93 -15.84
N ALA A 47 28.36 -14.92 -15.96
CA ALA A 47 27.46 -14.11 -15.14
C ALA A 47 26.30 -14.91 -14.52
N PRO A 48 26.57 -15.91 -13.66
CA PRO A 48 25.56 -16.87 -13.17
C PRO A 48 24.46 -16.22 -12.33
N ALA A 49 24.75 -15.10 -11.68
CA ALA A 49 23.76 -14.35 -10.90
C ALA A 49 22.78 -13.56 -11.79
N SER A 50 23.17 -13.22 -13.03
CA SER A 50 22.40 -12.36 -13.91
C SER A 50 21.10 -13.03 -14.37
N GLU A 51 20.00 -12.29 -14.30
CA GLU A 51 18.72 -12.64 -14.89
C GLU A 51 18.74 -12.64 -16.43
N ARG A 52 19.71 -11.95 -17.04
CA ARG A 52 19.73 -11.71 -18.50
C ARG A 52 19.93 -12.97 -19.32
N ALA A 53 20.62 -13.97 -18.77
CA ALA A 53 20.76 -15.27 -19.41
C ALA A 53 19.38 -15.93 -19.60
N ASP A 54 18.49 -15.79 -18.61
CA ASP A 54 17.13 -16.32 -18.71
C ASP A 54 16.25 -15.53 -19.67
N ILE A 55 16.47 -14.21 -19.80
CA ILE A 55 15.82 -13.39 -20.81
C ILE A 55 16.20 -13.86 -22.22
N PHE A 56 17.51 -14.04 -22.49
CA PHE A 56 17.98 -14.53 -23.78
C PHE A 56 17.51 -15.96 -24.08
N ALA A 57 17.55 -16.85 -23.08
CA ALA A 57 16.99 -18.20 -23.21
C ALA A 57 15.51 -18.16 -23.58
N ALA A 58 14.71 -17.32 -22.90
CA ALA A 58 13.28 -17.19 -23.19
C ALA A 58 13.03 -16.67 -24.60
N LYS A 59 13.81 -15.70 -25.09
CA LYS A 59 13.72 -15.21 -26.47
C LYS A 59 14.00 -16.31 -27.50
N TYR A 60 15.07 -17.08 -27.30
CA TYR A 60 15.40 -18.22 -28.17
C TYR A 60 14.25 -19.25 -28.19
N LEU A 61 13.74 -19.63 -27.01
CA LEU A 61 12.67 -20.63 -26.89
C LEU A 61 11.37 -20.16 -27.55
N LEU A 62 11.00 -18.89 -27.36
CA LEU A 62 9.85 -18.28 -28.03
C LEU A 62 10.00 -18.29 -29.56
N HIS A 63 11.18 -17.97 -30.08
CA HIS A 63 11.45 -18.00 -31.52
C HIS A 63 11.22 -19.40 -32.12
N HIS A 64 11.61 -20.44 -31.39
CA HIS A 64 11.46 -21.84 -31.79
C HIS A 64 10.12 -22.48 -31.40
N GLY A 65 9.19 -21.70 -30.83
CA GLY A 65 7.84 -22.16 -30.49
C GLY A 65 7.72 -22.96 -29.19
N ASP A 66 8.78 -23.03 -28.38
CA ASP A 66 8.75 -23.66 -27.05
C ASP A 66 8.25 -22.67 -25.99
N ILE A 67 6.94 -22.43 -26.02
CA ILE A 67 6.27 -21.40 -25.21
C ILE A 67 6.35 -21.72 -23.71
N GLU A 68 6.19 -23.00 -23.34
CA GLU A 68 6.21 -23.43 -21.94
C GLU A 68 7.56 -23.15 -21.29
N ASN A 69 8.67 -23.58 -21.93
CA ASN A 69 10.00 -23.35 -21.36
C ASN A 69 10.42 -21.88 -21.46
N ALA A 70 9.92 -21.14 -22.47
CA ALA A 70 10.11 -19.70 -22.53
C ALA A 70 9.49 -18.99 -21.33
N ALA A 71 8.25 -19.35 -20.96
CA ALA A 71 7.59 -18.83 -19.76
C ALA A 71 8.40 -19.14 -18.49
N VAL A 72 8.86 -20.38 -18.32
CA VAL A 72 9.66 -20.80 -17.14
C VAL A 72 10.95 -19.98 -17.02
N CYS A 73 11.68 -19.78 -18.12
CA CYS A 73 12.89 -18.95 -18.09
C CYS A 73 12.56 -17.50 -17.73
N ALA A 74 11.53 -16.92 -18.35
CA ALA A 74 11.15 -15.54 -18.10
C ALA A 74 10.58 -15.32 -16.68
N GLU A 75 9.86 -16.28 -16.11
CA GLU A 75 9.40 -16.27 -14.71
C GLU A 75 10.59 -16.27 -13.75
N ARG A 76 11.59 -17.13 -13.98
CA ARG A 76 12.85 -17.13 -13.19
C ARG A 76 13.61 -15.80 -13.29
N ALA A 77 13.62 -15.19 -14.47
CA ALA A 77 14.18 -13.84 -14.64
C ALA A 77 13.37 -12.80 -13.84
N ARG A 78 12.03 -12.89 -13.88
CA ARG A 78 11.11 -11.97 -13.20
C ARG A 78 11.24 -12.04 -11.68
N GLU A 79 11.48 -13.22 -11.12
CA GLU A 79 11.73 -13.37 -9.68
C GLU A 79 12.93 -12.56 -9.19
N LYS A 80 13.94 -12.37 -10.05
CA LYS A 80 15.13 -11.56 -9.76
C LYS A 80 14.93 -10.08 -10.08
N ARG A 81 14.24 -9.77 -11.19
CA ARG A 81 14.01 -8.40 -11.69
C ARG A 81 12.55 -8.26 -12.16
N PRO A 82 11.60 -8.06 -11.24
CA PRO A 82 10.19 -7.97 -11.57
C PRO A 82 9.84 -6.68 -12.34
N LEU A 83 10.65 -5.62 -12.20
CA LEU A 83 10.54 -4.39 -12.98
C LEU A 83 11.50 -4.40 -14.18
N ASN A 84 11.19 -5.18 -15.20
CA ASN A 84 11.99 -5.25 -16.42
C ASN A 84 11.11 -5.40 -17.67
N TYR A 85 11.26 -4.45 -18.60
CA TYR A 85 10.44 -4.35 -19.80
C TYR A 85 10.54 -5.57 -20.72
N GLU A 86 11.74 -6.13 -20.93
CA GLU A 86 11.92 -7.26 -21.83
C GLU A 86 11.29 -8.53 -21.25
N ILE A 87 11.37 -8.72 -19.93
CA ILE A 87 10.71 -9.81 -19.22
C ILE A 87 9.18 -9.72 -19.41
N TRP A 88 8.60 -8.54 -19.22
CA TRP A 88 7.15 -8.36 -19.38
C TRP A 88 6.68 -8.62 -20.81
N LYS A 89 7.40 -8.15 -21.83
CA LYS A 89 7.07 -8.44 -23.23
C LYS A 89 7.02 -9.93 -23.51
N ILE A 90 8.04 -10.65 -23.04
CA ILE A 90 8.17 -12.10 -23.20
C ILE A 90 7.01 -12.82 -22.50
N LEU A 91 6.78 -12.51 -21.22
CA LEU A 91 5.71 -13.12 -20.43
C LEU A 91 4.32 -12.78 -20.95
N ALA A 92 4.09 -11.56 -21.42
CA ALA A 92 2.81 -11.16 -22.02
C ALA A 92 2.44 -12.07 -23.21
N VAL A 93 3.40 -12.36 -24.09
CA VAL A 93 3.20 -13.25 -25.25
C VAL A 93 3.07 -14.70 -24.80
N ALA A 94 3.98 -15.17 -23.95
CA ALA A 94 4.00 -16.56 -23.50
C ALA A 94 2.72 -16.94 -22.73
N TYR A 95 2.32 -16.12 -21.74
CA TYR A 95 1.09 -16.34 -20.99
C TYR A 95 -0.16 -16.32 -21.87
N LYS A 96 -0.21 -15.44 -22.88
CA LYS A 96 -1.33 -15.41 -23.83
C LYS A 96 -1.40 -16.70 -24.65
N ALA A 97 -0.26 -17.19 -25.13
CA ALA A 97 -0.21 -18.45 -25.87
C ALA A 97 -0.51 -19.69 -25.00
N LEU A 98 -0.31 -19.58 -23.68
CA LEU A 98 -0.62 -20.62 -22.69
C LEU A 98 -2.03 -20.50 -22.08
N HIS A 99 -2.90 -19.64 -22.61
CA HIS A 99 -4.26 -19.40 -22.06
C HIS A 99 -4.26 -18.97 -20.57
N ARG A 100 -3.27 -18.15 -20.20
CA ARG A 100 -3.16 -17.45 -18.91
C ARG A 100 -3.50 -15.98 -19.12
N GLU A 101 -4.72 -15.69 -19.57
CA GLU A 101 -5.12 -14.34 -20.02
C GLU A 101 -4.88 -13.27 -18.95
N MET A 102 -5.23 -13.53 -17.69
CA MET A 102 -5.08 -12.51 -16.65
C MET A 102 -3.62 -12.20 -16.34
N ASP A 103 -2.74 -13.21 -16.33
CA ASP A 103 -1.31 -12.99 -16.12
C ASP A 103 -0.69 -12.25 -17.31
N SER A 104 -1.16 -12.52 -18.54
CA SER A 104 -0.76 -11.77 -19.72
C SER A 104 -1.17 -10.30 -19.61
N ILE A 105 -2.38 -10.01 -19.11
CA ILE A 105 -2.89 -8.65 -18.93
C ILE A 105 -2.02 -7.86 -17.97
N ASP A 106 -1.60 -8.43 -16.83
CA ASP A 106 -0.69 -7.74 -15.92
C ASP A 106 0.60 -7.31 -16.62
N MET A 107 1.19 -8.21 -17.40
CA MET A 107 2.47 -7.94 -18.09
C MET A 107 2.29 -6.89 -19.18
N GLN A 108 1.17 -6.94 -19.92
CA GLN A 108 0.81 -5.93 -20.89
C GLN A 108 0.56 -4.57 -20.23
N GLY A 109 -0.12 -4.54 -19.09
CA GLY A 109 -0.39 -3.33 -18.31
C GLY A 109 0.90 -2.67 -17.80
N LEU A 110 1.80 -3.44 -17.19
CA LEU A 110 3.10 -2.94 -16.73
C LEU A 110 3.93 -2.34 -17.87
N SER A 111 3.96 -3.02 -19.01
CA SER A 111 4.68 -2.57 -20.20
C SER A 111 4.07 -1.30 -20.77
N TYR A 112 2.77 -1.30 -21.02
CA TYR A 112 2.05 -0.18 -21.63
C TYR A 112 1.99 1.04 -20.71
N GLY A 113 1.82 0.85 -19.40
CA GLY A 113 1.77 1.96 -18.43
C GLY A 113 3.07 2.76 -18.40
N LEU A 114 4.22 2.08 -18.36
CA LEU A 114 5.52 2.75 -18.30
C LEU A 114 6.04 3.23 -19.66
N TYR A 115 5.80 2.46 -20.73
CA TYR A 115 6.44 2.69 -22.03
C TYR A 115 5.48 3.05 -23.16
N GLN A 116 4.17 3.01 -22.92
CA GLN A 116 3.11 3.19 -23.93
C GLN A 116 3.25 2.23 -25.13
N ALA A 117 3.95 1.11 -24.90
CA ALA A 117 4.25 0.07 -25.86
C ALA A 117 4.50 -1.26 -25.14
N PRO A 118 4.28 -2.42 -25.80
CA PRO A 118 3.54 -2.58 -27.05
C PRO A 118 2.05 -2.21 -26.88
N LYS A 119 1.31 -2.05 -27.98
CA LYS A 119 -0.14 -1.84 -27.90
C LYS A 119 -0.81 -3.02 -27.19
N LEU A 120 -1.79 -2.71 -26.34
CA LEU A 120 -2.57 -3.71 -25.62
C LEU A 120 -3.33 -4.61 -26.60
N ALA A 121 -3.27 -5.91 -26.36
CA ALA A 121 -3.92 -6.95 -27.14
C ALA A 121 -4.69 -7.89 -26.19
N LEU A 122 -5.71 -7.34 -25.55
CA LEU A 122 -6.53 -8.04 -24.54
C LEU A 122 -7.48 -9.04 -25.20
N ASN A 123 -7.66 -10.20 -24.55
CA ASN A 123 -8.66 -11.20 -24.93
C ASN A 123 -9.63 -11.39 -23.75
N LEU A 124 -10.65 -10.55 -23.68
CA LEU A 124 -11.61 -10.52 -22.58
C LEU A 124 -12.96 -11.09 -23.02
N THR A 125 -13.48 -12.02 -22.23
CA THR A 125 -14.83 -12.58 -22.35
C THR A 125 -15.78 -11.82 -21.40
N PRO A 126 -17.11 -11.91 -21.60
CA PRO A 126 -18.05 -11.31 -20.66
C PRO A 126 -17.85 -11.76 -19.20
N SER A 127 -17.38 -12.99 -18.98
CA SER A 127 -17.17 -13.55 -17.64
C SER A 127 -15.90 -13.05 -16.93
N ASN A 128 -14.89 -12.56 -17.67
CA ASN A 128 -13.64 -12.07 -17.09
C ASN A 128 -13.38 -10.58 -17.36
N LEU A 129 -14.32 -9.89 -18.02
CA LEU A 129 -14.17 -8.50 -18.45
C LEU A 129 -13.83 -7.58 -17.27
N GLN A 130 -14.61 -7.64 -16.17
CA GLN A 130 -14.40 -6.77 -15.02
C GLN A 130 -13.07 -7.05 -14.31
N GLU A 131 -12.76 -8.32 -14.06
CA GLU A 131 -11.48 -8.73 -13.46
C GLU A 131 -10.29 -8.27 -14.31
N GLY A 132 -10.36 -8.51 -15.62
CA GLY A 132 -9.28 -8.14 -16.54
C GLY A 132 -9.07 -6.63 -16.65
N LEU A 133 -10.14 -5.83 -16.68
CA LEU A 133 -10.04 -4.37 -16.66
C LEU A 133 -9.52 -3.84 -15.32
N GLY A 134 -9.92 -4.47 -14.22
CA GLY A 134 -9.42 -4.17 -12.88
C GLY A 134 -7.91 -4.41 -12.76
N ARG A 135 -7.45 -5.61 -13.13
CA ARG A 135 -6.02 -5.96 -13.13
C ARG A 135 -5.20 -5.06 -14.05
N LEU A 136 -5.71 -4.79 -15.26
CA LEU A 136 -5.09 -3.83 -16.18
C LEU A 136 -4.93 -2.46 -15.53
N THR A 137 -5.98 -1.94 -14.86
CA THR A 137 -5.95 -0.64 -14.20
C THR A 137 -4.83 -0.55 -13.16
N ILE A 138 -4.68 -1.57 -12.31
CA ILE A 138 -3.61 -1.60 -11.30
C ILE A 138 -2.24 -1.68 -11.98
N ALA A 139 -2.08 -2.60 -12.94
CA ALA A 139 -0.81 -2.84 -13.64
C ALA A 139 -0.30 -1.62 -14.42
N LEU A 140 -1.19 -0.76 -14.92
CA LEU A 140 -0.83 0.49 -15.60
C LEU A 140 -0.07 1.49 -14.70
N GLY A 141 -0.16 1.34 -13.37
CA GLY A 141 0.61 2.16 -12.43
C GLY A 141 0.01 3.53 -12.11
N HIS A 142 -1.24 3.79 -12.52
CA HIS A 142 -1.98 5.03 -12.24
C HIS A 142 -2.93 4.91 -11.03
N SER A 143 -2.67 3.96 -10.13
CA SER A 143 -3.47 3.68 -8.93
C SER A 143 -2.61 3.70 -7.66
N LEU A 144 -1.64 4.61 -7.59
CA LEU A 144 -0.79 4.80 -6.43
C LEU A 144 -1.62 5.07 -5.16
N TYR A 145 -2.75 5.76 -5.31
CA TYR A 145 -3.66 6.14 -4.22
C TYR A 145 -4.93 5.26 -4.15
N ALA A 146 -4.86 3.99 -4.59
CA ALA A 146 -5.99 3.06 -4.61
C ALA A 146 -6.82 3.13 -3.29
N PRO A 147 -8.16 3.28 -3.35
CA PRO A 147 -9.03 2.88 -4.46
C PRO A 147 -9.19 3.91 -5.58
N THR A 148 -8.55 5.08 -5.53
CA THR A 148 -8.58 6.03 -6.66
C THR A 148 -7.67 5.58 -7.80
N SER A 149 -8.05 5.93 -9.03
CA SER A 149 -7.24 5.72 -10.22
C SER A 149 -7.39 6.88 -11.19
N GLU A 150 -6.25 7.38 -11.67
CA GLU A 150 -6.21 8.43 -12.71
C GLU A 150 -6.58 7.88 -14.08
N SER A 151 -6.38 6.58 -14.29
CA SER A 151 -6.53 5.91 -15.59
C SER A 151 -7.17 4.54 -15.42
N ARG A 152 -8.42 4.52 -14.95
CA ARG A 152 -9.21 3.29 -14.83
C ARG A 152 -9.66 2.81 -16.19
N ALA A 153 -9.31 1.57 -16.51
CA ALA A 153 -9.72 0.90 -17.74
C ALA A 153 -11.23 0.59 -17.71
N TYR A 154 -11.92 0.91 -18.79
CA TYR A 154 -13.32 0.53 -18.99
C TYR A 154 -13.58 0.24 -20.47
N VAL A 155 -14.72 -0.38 -20.78
CA VAL A 155 -15.15 -0.59 -22.17
C VAL A 155 -16.38 0.23 -22.47
N GLU A 156 -16.32 0.97 -23.57
CA GLU A 156 -17.42 1.77 -24.10
C GLU A 156 -17.56 1.50 -25.59
N ASN A 157 -18.77 1.13 -26.02
CA ASN A 157 -19.06 0.78 -27.43
C ASN A 157 -18.09 -0.26 -28.03
N GLY A 158 -17.61 -1.21 -27.20
CA GLY A 158 -16.66 -2.26 -27.61
C GLY A 158 -15.20 -1.80 -27.72
N ALA A 159 -14.89 -0.54 -27.40
CA ALA A 159 -13.53 -0.02 -27.35
C ALA A 159 -13.01 0.06 -25.91
N LEU A 160 -11.72 -0.23 -25.72
CA LEU A 160 -11.01 0.01 -24.46
C LEU A 160 -10.77 1.51 -24.29
N CYS A 161 -11.23 2.07 -23.18
CA CYS A 161 -11.11 3.47 -22.82
C CYS A 161 -10.52 3.60 -21.40
N PHE A 162 -10.08 4.81 -21.05
CA PHE A 162 -9.53 5.13 -19.73
C PHE A 162 -10.18 6.40 -19.18
N ARG A 163 -10.44 6.44 -17.87
CA ARG A 163 -11.01 7.60 -17.18
C ARG A 163 -10.54 7.70 -15.74
N HIS A 164 -10.65 8.88 -15.16
CA HIS A 164 -10.67 9.09 -13.72
C HIS A 164 -11.79 8.26 -13.08
N ASP A 165 -11.47 7.50 -12.04
CA ASP A 165 -12.47 6.70 -11.34
C ASP A 165 -11.98 6.25 -9.94
N VAL A 166 -12.90 5.71 -9.15
CA VAL A 166 -12.63 5.08 -7.86
C VAL A 166 -13.16 3.65 -7.90
N PHE A 167 -12.42 2.66 -7.43
CA PHE A 167 -12.99 1.35 -7.12
C PHE A 167 -13.92 1.50 -5.93
N LEU A 168 -15.23 1.44 -6.13
CA LEU A 168 -16.20 1.73 -5.08
C LEU A 168 -17.45 0.90 -5.27
N GLY A 169 -17.84 0.21 -4.20
CA GLY A 169 -18.93 -0.75 -4.25
C GLY A 169 -18.54 -2.10 -4.83
N GLU A 170 -17.25 -2.42 -4.83
CA GLU A 170 -16.66 -3.56 -5.53
C GLU A 170 -15.35 -4.01 -4.87
N GLU A 171 -14.89 -5.20 -5.24
CA GLU A 171 -13.59 -5.71 -4.79
C GLU A 171 -12.42 -5.00 -5.51
N LEU A 172 -11.38 -4.67 -4.76
CA LEU A 172 -10.10 -4.25 -5.32
C LEU A 172 -9.38 -5.46 -5.93
N PRO A 173 -8.95 -5.39 -7.21
CA PRO A 173 -8.38 -6.52 -7.94
C PRO A 173 -6.90 -6.76 -7.56
N LEU A 174 -6.65 -6.91 -6.26
CA LEU A 174 -5.33 -7.15 -5.69
C LEU A 174 -5.02 -8.64 -5.60
N THR A 175 -3.74 -8.95 -5.60
CA THR A 175 -3.22 -10.30 -5.39
C THR A 175 -3.25 -10.64 -3.90
N MET A 176 -4.12 -11.58 -3.51
CA MET A 176 -4.30 -11.98 -2.11
C MET A 176 -3.74 -13.39 -1.82
N PRO A 177 -3.27 -13.66 -0.59
CA PRO A 177 -2.92 -15.02 -0.17
C PRO A 177 -4.10 -15.98 -0.31
N ALA A 178 -3.81 -17.26 -0.55
CA ALA A 178 -4.83 -18.29 -0.65
C ALA A 178 -5.72 -18.32 0.61
N GLY A 179 -7.05 -18.29 0.41
CA GLY A 179 -8.03 -18.25 1.50
C GLY A 179 -8.27 -16.86 2.11
N SER A 180 -7.54 -15.82 1.69
CA SER A 180 -7.86 -14.44 2.07
C SER A 180 -8.81 -13.81 1.06
N VAL A 181 -9.90 -13.22 1.56
CA VAL A 181 -10.81 -12.39 0.76
C VAL A 181 -10.12 -11.07 0.38
N ARG A 182 -10.47 -10.51 -0.78
CA ARG A 182 -10.04 -9.18 -1.25
C ARG A 182 -10.67 -8.07 -0.42
N PHE A 183 -10.07 -6.89 -0.47
CA PHE A 183 -10.71 -5.69 0.06
C PHE A 183 -11.88 -5.29 -0.83
N TRP A 184 -13.06 -5.15 -0.23
CA TRP A 184 -14.19 -4.48 -0.83
C TRP A 184 -14.17 -3.01 -0.45
N SER A 185 -14.26 -2.13 -1.43
CA SER A 185 -14.05 -0.71 -1.26
C SER A 185 -15.34 0.06 -0.99
N ALA A 186 -15.38 0.76 0.14
CA ALA A 186 -16.51 1.55 0.62
C ALA A 186 -16.06 2.97 0.99
N VAL A 187 -17.03 3.85 1.27
CA VAL A 187 -16.77 5.16 1.89
C VAL A 187 -16.88 5.03 3.41
N TYR A 188 -15.96 5.66 4.14
CA TYR A 188 -16.01 5.65 5.59
C TYR A 188 -17.16 6.55 6.07
N THR A 189 -17.94 6.04 7.04
CA THR A 189 -19.07 6.73 7.66
C THR A 189 -19.05 6.47 9.16
N GLU A 190 -18.99 7.52 9.97
CA GLU A 190 -19.01 7.44 11.43
C GLU A 190 -19.87 8.58 11.97
N ASN A 191 -20.82 8.25 12.85
CA ASN A 191 -21.80 9.20 13.39
C ASN A 191 -22.44 10.15 12.32
N ALA A 192 -22.84 9.59 11.18
CA ALA A 192 -23.37 10.33 10.03
C ALA A 192 -24.44 9.52 9.27
N PHE A 193 -25.08 10.13 8.27
CA PHE A 193 -26.04 9.43 7.41
C PHE A 193 -25.35 8.42 6.50
N LEU A 194 -25.87 7.18 6.49
CA LEU A 194 -25.25 6.00 5.85
C LEU A 194 -24.96 6.11 4.35
N SER A 195 -25.49 7.09 3.62
CA SER A 195 -25.32 7.17 2.16
C SER A 195 -24.96 8.55 1.64
N ASP A 196 -24.68 9.51 2.51
CA ASP A 196 -24.39 10.89 2.07
C ASP A 196 -23.05 10.97 1.34
N HIS A 197 -22.00 10.36 1.88
CA HIS A 197 -20.69 10.28 1.21
C HIS A 197 -20.77 9.51 -0.11
N SER A 198 -21.62 8.49 -0.19
CA SER A 198 -21.79 7.70 -1.41
C SER A 198 -22.49 8.47 -2.52
N ARG A 199 -23.49 9.29 -2.18
CA ARG A 199 -24.12 10.22 -3.15
C ARG A 199 -23.10 11.21 -3.69
N LEU A 200 -22.25 11.76 -2.82
CA LEU A 200 -21.16 12.65 -3.24
C LEU A 200 -20.22 11.93 -4.23
N MET A 201 -19.88 10.66 -3.96
CA MET A 201 -18.99 9.90 -4.83
C MET A 201 -19.60 9.52 -6.18
N GLU A 202 -20.92 9.36 -6.29
CA GLU A 202 -21.56 9.15 -7.60
C GLU A 202 -21.29 10.31 -8.57
N ASP A 203 -21.31 11.55 -8.07
CA ASP A 203 -21.09 12.74 -8.88
C ASP A 203 -19.58 13.01 -9.12
N LEU A 204 -18.75 12.73 -8.11
CA LEU A 204 -17.35 13.16 -8.08
C LEU A 204 -16.34 12.13 -8.57
N ARG A 205 -16.63 10.82 -8.53
CA ARG A 205 -15.62 9.78 -8.79
C ARG A 205 -14.93 9.88 -10.15
N HIS A 206 -15.57 10.49 -11.15
CA HIS A 206 -15.00 10.70 -12.49
C HIS A 206 -14.37 12.08 -12.71
N GLN A 207 -14.40 12.95 -11.72
CA GLN A 207 -13.88 14.30 -11.83
C GLN A 207 -12.39 14.34 -11.49
N GLU A 208 -11.61 15.00 -12.35
CA GLU A 208 -10.19 15.30 -12.08
C GLU A 208 -10.03 16.05 -10.75
N SER A 209 -10.98 16.94 -10.41
CA SER A 209 -10.96 17.68 -9.16
C SER A 209 -10.99 16.78 -7.92
N PHE A 210 -11.68 15.64 -7.99
CA PHE A 210 -11.68 14.67 -6.90
C PHE A 210 -10.42 13.80 -6.92
N ILE A 211 -10.10 13.19 -8.08
CA ILE A 211 -8.96 12.26 -8.18
C ILE A 211 -7.61 12.96 -7.95
N GLY A 212 -7.45 14.22 -8.34
CA GLY A 212 -6.20 14.97 -8.12
C GLY A 212 -6.11 15.70 -6.77
N TYR A 213 -7.24 16.03 -6.14
CA TYR A 213 -7.27 16.91 -4.95
C TYR A 213 -8.26 16.48 -3.88
N GLY A 214 -9.53 16.24 -4.23
CA GLY A 214 -10.59 15.95 -3.25
C GLY A 214 -10.37 14.65 -2.45
N HIS A 215 -9.65 13.68 -3.01
CA HIS A 215 -9.35 12.42 -2.34
C HIS A 215 -8.41 12.58 -1.12
N ARG A 216 -7.74 13.73 -0.97
CA ARG A 216 -6.76 14.00 0.09
C ARG A 216 -7.40 14.04 1.48
N ASP A 217 -8.65 14.52 1.56
CA ASP A 217 -9.41 14.65 2.80
C ASP A 217 -10.58 13.64 2.88
N PHE A 218 -10.74 12.80 1.85
CA PHE A 218 -11.81 11.81 1.80
C PHE A 218 -11.33 10.48 2.39
N LEU A 219 -12.16 9.87 3.23
CA LEU A 219 -11.87 8.61 3.89
C LEU A 219 -12.61 7.45 3.22
N PHE A 220 -11.86 6.44 2.80
CA PHE A 220 -12.37 5.14 2.36
C PHE A 220 -12.39 4.15 3.53
N ASP A 221 -13.28 3.17 3.47
CA ASP A 221 -13.32 2.02 4.39
C ASP A 221 -13.19 0.73 3.57
N LEU A 222 -12.00 0.15 3.58
CA LEU A 222 -11.71 -1.08 2.88
C LEU A 222 -11.81 -2.25 3.85
N GLN A 223 -12.68 -3.20 3.56
CA GLN A 223 -12.87 -4.38 4.42
C GLN A 223 -12.71 -5.66 3.62
N LYS A 224 -12.12 -6.70 4.22
CA LYS A 224 -12.12 -8.04 3.63
C LYS A 224 -13.55 -8.59 3.58
N ALA A 225 -14.19 -8.47 2.43
CA ALA A 225 -15.61 -8.77 2.25
C ALA A 225 -15.90 -9.32 0.85
N THR A 226 -16.95 -10.11 0.73
CA THR A 226 -17.39 -10.73 -0.53
C THR A 226 -18.73 -10.15 -0.95
N GLU A 227 -18.90 -9.87 -2.24
CA GLU A 227 -20.21 -9.50 -2.80
C GLU A 227 -21.16 -10.72 -2.81
N VAL A 228 -22.37 -10.50 -2.34
CA VAL A 228 -23.45 -11.48 -2.32
C VAL A 228 -24.66 -10.93 -3.09
N ARG A 229 -25.31 -11.80 -3.86
CA ARG A 229 -26.62 -11.57 -4.47
C ARG A 229 -27.60 -12.62 -3.94
N GLY A 230 -28.75 -12.19 -3.44
CA GLY A 230 -29.67 -13.11 -2.78
C GLY A 230 -29.25 -13.42 -1.35
N THR A 231 -29.04 -14.71 -1.07
CA THR A 231 -28.90 -15.24 0.30
C THR A 231 -27.45 -15.51 0.67
N ALA A 232 -27.03 -15.06 1.86
CA ALA A 232 -25.81 -15.50 2.53
C ALA A 232 -26.12 -16.21 3.84
N LYS A 233 -25.30 -17.20 4.18
CA LYS A 233 -25.37 -17.89 5.48
C LYS A 233 -24.18 -17.47 6.34
N ILE A 234 -24.48 -17.06 7.55
CA ILE A 234 -23.51 -16.84 8.61
C ILE A 234 -23.53 -18.08 9.51
N GLU A 235 -22.42 -18.81 9.52
CA GLU A 235 -22.25 -19.99 10.35
C GLU A 235 -21.39 -19.65 11.57
N LEU A 236 -21.98 -19.73 12.76
CA LEU A 236 -21.29 -19.56 14.04
C LEU A 236 -21.32 -20.86 14.84
N PRO A 237 -20.16 -21.32 15.35
CA PRO A 237 -20.13 -22.44 16.29
C PRO A 237 -20.94 -22.15 17.56
N PRO A 238 -21.51 -23.18 18.22
CA PRO A 238 -22.26 -22.98 19.46
C PRO A 238 -21.45 -22.26 20.54
N GLY A 239 -22.00 -21.14 21.03
CA GLY A 239 -21.37 -20.32 22.07
C GLY A 239 -20.30 -19.33 21.57
N GLU A 240 -20.02 -19.28 20.26
CA GLU A 240 -19.18 -18.24 19.67
C GLU A 240 -20.03 -17.03 19.23
N GLU A 241 -19.48 -15.84 19.45
CA GLU A 241 -20.03 -14.59 18.93
C GLU A 241 -19.07 -13.99 17.89
N ALA A 242 -19.63 -13.33 16.88
CA ALA A 242 -18.85 -12.60 15.89
C ALA A 242 -19.52 -11.28 15.53
N ILE A 243 -18.69 -10.29 15.20
CA ILE A 243 -19.13 -9.05 14.57
C ILE A 243 -18.90 -9.16 13.07
N ILE A 244 -19.92 -8.83 12.27
CA ILE A 244 -19.86 -8.93 10.82
C ILE A 244 -20.14 -7.54 10.22
N PRO A 245 -19.19 -6.97 9.47
CA PRO A 245 -19.42 -5.76 8.70
C PRO A 245 -20.25 -6.08 7.45
N ILE A 246 -21.29 -5.29 7.18
CA ILE A 246 -22.16 -5.47 6.01
C ILE A 246 -22.43 -4.10 5.36
N ALA A 247 -22.27 -4.02 4.04
CA ALA A 247 -22.55 -2.80 3.26
C ALA A 247 -23.50 -3.10 2.09
N GLY A 248 -24.40 -2.18 1.76
CA GLY A 248 -25.27 -2.29 0.59
C GLY A 248 -24.66 -1.64 -0.65
N THR A 249 -25.30 -1.81 -1.79
CA THR A 249 -24.96 -1.08 -3.04
C THR A 249 -26.06 -0.10 -3.47
N ALA A 250 -27.17 -0.05 -2.74
CA ALA A 250 -28.27 0.88 -2.93
C ALA A 250 -28.55 1.70 -1.66
N ILE A 251 -29.17 2.87 -1.84
CA ILE A 251 -29.54 3.76 -0.74
C ILE A 251 -30.66 3.10 0.06
N ASN A 252 -30.53 3.10 1.39
CA ASN A 252 -31.51 2.51 2.32
C ASN A 252 -31.87 1.06 1.90
N GLN A 253 -30.87 0.26 1.56
CA GLN A 253 -31.09 -1.08 1.02
C GLN A 253 -31.63 -2.01 2.11
N PRO A 254 -32.83 -2.61 1.92
CA PRO A 254 -33.37 -3.57 2.87
C PRO A 254 -32.50 -4.84 2.94
N LEU A 255 -32.29 -5.35 4.15
CA LEU A 255 -31.64 -6.62 4.42
C LEU A 255 -32.50 -7.42 5.39
N SER A 256 -32.97 -8.58 4.94
CA SER A 256 -33.61 -9.56 5.82
C SER A 256 -32.53 -10.31 6.60
N VAL A 257 -32.69 -10.37 7.91
CA VAL A 257 -31.82 -11.10 8.84
C VAL A 257 -32.67 -12.10 9.59
N THR A 258 -32.41 -13.39 9.40
CA THR A 258 -33.14 -14.48 10.05
C THR A 258 -32.23 -15.23 11.02
N THR A 259 -32.59 -15.27 12.29
CA THR A 259 -31.95 -16.16 13.29
C THR A 259 -33.00 -17.07 13.93
N GLU A 260 -32.56 -18.11 14.67
CA GLU A 260 -33.48 -19.01 15.35
C GLU A 260 -34.29 -18.25 16.41
N SER A 261 -33.63 -17.37 17.18
CA SER A 261 -34.29 -16.66 18.27
C SER A 261 -35.15 -15.45 17.85
N LEU A 262 -34.74 -14.68 16.83
CA LEU A 262 -35.44 -13.46 16.42
C LEU A 262 -36.47 -13.69 15.29
N GLY A 263 -36.40 -14.85 14.62
CA GLY A 263 -37.04 -15.03 13.32
C GLY A 263 -36.48 -14.05 12.29
N THR A 264 -37.25 -13.72 11.26
CA THR A 264 -36.85 -12.74 10.24
C THR A 264 -37.14 -11.31 10.70
N LYS A 265 -36.11 -10.47 10.69
CA LYS A 265 -36.18 -9.01 10.90
C LYS A 265 -35.59 -8.30 9.70
N GLU A 266 -35.96 -7.04 9.54
CA GLU A 266 -35.43 -6.18 8.47
C GLU A 266 -34.48 -5.14 9.06
N ALA A 267 -33.30 -5.02 8.46
CA ALA A 267 -32.34 -3.95 8.67
C ALA A 267 -32.18 -3.13 7.38
N TYR A 268 -31.53 -1.97 7.48
CA TYR A 268 -31.28 -1.11 6.33
C TYR A 268 -29.78 -0.79 6.22
N LEU A 269 -29.22 -1.04 5.04
CA LEU A 269 -27.82 -0.79 4.73
C LEU A 269 -27.65 0.55 4.01
N GLY A 270 -26.50 1.17 4.22
CA GLY A 270 -26.04 2.28 3.39
C GLY A 270 -25.49 1.79 2.07
N LYS A 271 -25.65 2.60 1.02
CA LYS A 271 -24.91 2.42 -0.23
C LYS A 271 -23.43 2.61 0.06
N TRP A 272 -22.61 1.60 -0.19
CA TRP A 272 -21.15 1.63 -0.05
C TRP A 272 -20.66 2.14 1.31
N ALA A 273 -21.38 1.82 2.39
CA ALA A 273 -20.99 2.16 3.76
C ALA A 273 -21.24 0.94 4.66
N PHE A 274 -20.21 0.53 5.40
CA PHE A 274 -20.30 -0.63 6.27
C PHE A 274 -21.01 -0.29 7.59
N SER A 275 -21.95 -1.13 7.97
CA SER A 275 -22.53 -1.22 9.32
C SER A 275 -22.07 -2.53 9.98
N PHE A 276 -21.90 -2.53 11.31
CA PHE A 276 -21.46 -3.70 12.06
C PHE A 276 -22.64 -4.38 12.77
N PHE A 277 -22.76 -5.69 12.60
CA PHE A 277 -23.81 -6.51 13.21
C PHE A 277 -23.17 -7.58 14.09
N ARG A 278 -23.52 -7.60 15.38
CA ARG A 278 -23.07 -8.63 16.31
C ARG A 278 -24.05 -9.81 16.28
N PHE A 279 -23.54 -11.01 16.07
CA PHE A 279 -24.30 -12.25 16.04
C PHE A 279 -23.81 -13.18 17.16
N SER A 280 -24.75 -13.77 17.88
CA SER A 280 -24.50 -14.79 18.92
C SER A 280 -24.98 -16.19 18.52
N GLU A 281 -25.51 -16.32 17.30
CA GLU A 281 -25.99 -17.55 16.70
C GLU A 281 -25.89 -17.44 15.17
N SER A 282 -26.01 -18.58 14.48
CA SER A 282 -26.00 -18.60 13.01
C SER A 282 -27.20 -17.81 12.44
N ALA A 283 -26.97 -17.14 11.31
CA ALA A 283 -27.97 -16.28 10.69
C ALA A 283 -28.06 -16.53 9.18
N THR A 284 -29.24 -16.27 8.61
CA THR A 284 -29.43 -16.17 7.16
C THR A 284 -29.70 -14.71 6.80
N LEU A 285 -28.84 -14.16 5.94
CA LEU A 285 -28.99 -12.84 5.36
C LEU A 285 -29.63 -12.98 3.99
N HIS A 286 -30.54 -12.07 3.64
CA HIS A 286 -31.16 -12.05 2.32
C HIS A 286 -31.45 -10.62 1.86
N ALA A 287 -31.03 -10.30 0.63
CA ALA A 287 -31.46 -9.14 -0.13
C ALA A 287 -31.83 -9.58 -1.55
N SER A 288 -32.50 -8.72 -2.30
CA SER A 288 -32.88 -9.03 -3.69
C SER A 288 -31.64 -9.23 -4.59
N GLU A 289 -31.72 -10.10 -5.60
CA GLU A 289 -30.58 -10.43 -6.47
C GLU A 289 -30.08 -9.24 -7.32
N ASP A 290 -30.95 -8.26 -7.57
CA ASP A 290 -30.65 -7.00 -8.25
C ASP A 290 -30.02 -5.95 -7.34
N ALA A 291 -30.01 -6.17 -6.02
CA ALA A 291 -29.40 -5.30 -5.01
C ALA A 291 -28.32 -6.06 -4.22
N PRO A 292 -27.11 -6.25 -4.81
CA PRO A 292 -26.01 -6.93 -4.14
C PRO A 292 -25.61 -6.22 -2.83
N TYR A 293 -24.91 -6.94 -1.97
CA TYR A 293 -24.37 -6.43 -0.71
C TYR A 293 -23.04 -7.10 -0.40
N ALA A 294 -22.16 -6.39 0.30
CA ALA A 294 -20.90 -6.93 0.77
C ALA A 294 -21.08 -7.53 2.17
N VAL A 295 -20.60 -8.76 2.36
CA VAL A 295 -20.53 -9.42 3.66
C VAL A 295 -19.07 -9.57 4.05
N GLY A 296 -18.68 -8.91 5.14
CA GLY A 296 -17.33 -8.93 5.67
C GLY A 296 -16.96 -10.27 6.31
N THR A 297 -15.64 -10.49 6.39
CA THR A 297 -15.09 -11.63 7.12
C THR A 297 -15.48 -11.52 8.60
N PRO A 298 -15.97 -12.59 9.25
CA PRO A 298 -16.37 -12.53 10.65
C PRO A 298 -15.22 -12.13 11.58
N ILE A 299 -15.44 -11.09 12.38
CA ILE A 299 -14.53 -10.64 13.43
C ILE A 299 -14.83 -11.46 14.67
N ARG A 300 -13.96 -12.43 14.96
CA ARG A 300 -14.11 -13.33 16.11
C ARG A 300 -13.76 -12.62 17.40
N LEU A 301 -14.63 -12.75 18.40
CA LEU A 301 -14.43 -12.20 19.72
C LEU A 301 -13.70 -13.19 20.63
N GLY A 302 -12.90 -12.66 21.55
CA GLY A 302 -12.15 -13.44 22.54
C GLY A 302 -10.68 -13.04 22.62
N HIS A 303 -10.13 -13.24 23.82
CA HIS A 303 -8.72 -13.04 24.12
C HIS A 303 -8.02 -14.39 24.30
N SER A 304 -6.85 -14.56 23.68
CA SER A 304 -5.95 -15.68 23.96
C SER A 304 -4.87 -15.26 24.96
N PRO A 305 -4.66 -16.01 26.06
CA PRO A 305 -3.60 -15.70 27.04
C PRO A 305 -2.18 -15.85 26.46
N GLN A 306 -2.03 -16.39 25.25
CA GLN A 306 -0.76 -16.48 24.54
C GLN A 306 -0.42 -15.20 23.77
N ARG A 307 -1.34 -14.23 23.70
CA ARG A 307 -1.22 -12.98 22.94
C ARG A 307 -1.26 -11.78 23.89
N LYS A 308 -0.63 -10.68 23.46
CA LYS A 308 -0.96 -9.36 23.99
C LYS A 308 -2.34 -8.96 23.47
N LYS A 309 -3.15 -8.29 24.27
CA LYS A 309 -4.46 -7.75 23.84
C LYS A 309 -4.30 -6.68 22.76
N LEU A 310 -3.20 -5.93 22.79
CA LEU A 310 -2.91 -4.90 21.81
C LEU A 310 -1.44 -4.95 21.37
N VAL A 311 -1.22 -4.96 20.07
CA VAL A 311 0.05 -4.59 19.44
C VAL A 311 -0.22 -3.37 18.57
N LEU A 312 0.32 -2.22 18.96
CA LEU A 312 0.08 -0.93 18.33
C LEU A 312 1.36 -0.43 17.65
N ASN A 313 1.27 -0.19 16.34
CA ASN A 313 2.35 0.39 15.53
C ASN A 313 1.99 1.82 15.18
N LEU A 314 2.74 2.78 15.73
CA LEU A 314 2.67 4.21 15.44
C LEU A 314 3.76 4.53 14.42
N PHE A 315 3.35 4.66 13.16
CA PHE A 315 4.20 5.04 12.04
C PHE A 315 4.07 6.55 11.84
N VAL A 316 5.15 7.29 12.05
CA VAL A 316 5.19 8.75 11.85
C VAL A 316 6.08 9.05 10.65
N ASP A 317 5.46 9.37 9.53
CA ASP A 317 6.11 9.62 8.23
C ASP A 317 7.05 10.84 8.31
N GLY A 318 8.32 10.64 7.93
CA GLY A 318 9.34 11.70 7.93
C GLY A 318 9.82 12.15 9.31
N LEU A 319 9.64 11.34 10.37
CA LEU A 319 10.17 11.63 11.69
C LEU A 319 11.66 11.24 11.79
N SER A 320 12.53 12.23 11.60
CA SER A 320 13.97 12.11 11.79
C SER A 320 14.34 12.10 13.28
N TRP A 321 14.79 10.96 13.80
CA TRP A 321 15.25 10.85 15.18
C TRP A 321 16.48 11.72 15.46
N ALA A 322 17.39 11.85 14.49
CA ALA A 322 18.56 12.72 14.58
C ALA A 322 18.18 14.18 14.89
N ILE A 323 17.08 14.65 14.29
CA ILE A 323 16.52 15.99 14.54
C ILE A 323 15.66 16.03 15.79
N ALA A 324 14.77 15.07 15.99
CA ALA A 324 13.83 15.11 17.12
C ALA A 324 14.52 14.95 18.48
N ARG A 325 15.59 14.16 18.57
CA ARG A 325 16.26 13.79 19.83
C ARG A 325 16.80 15.01 20.62
N PRO A 326 17.52 15.97 20.02
CA PRO A 326 17.92 17.21 20.70
C PRO A 326 16.74 18.01 21.29
N TYR A 327 15.55 17.91 20.69
CA TYR A 327 14.34 18.63 21.11
C TYR A 327 13.40 17.80 21.99
N ALA A 328 13.75 16.54 22.30
CA ALA A 328 12.82 15.59 22.92
C ALA A 328 12.24 16.08 24.26
N ALA A 329 13.02 16.81 25.05
CA ALA A 329 12.58 17.35 26.34
C ALA A 329 11.52 18.46 26.22
N THR A 330 11.50 19.20 25.10
CA THR A 330 10.58 20.32 24.88
C THR A 330 9.45 19.97 23.92
N HIS A 331 9.75 19.21 22.86
CA HIS A 331 8.81 18.94 21.78
C HIS A 331 8.18 17.53 21.81
N LEU A 332 8.76 16.59 22.55
CA LEU A 332 8.25 15.21 22.68
C LEU A 332 7.98 14.77 24.15
N PRO A 333 7.47 15.64 25.06
CA PRO A 333 7.35 15.28 26.47
C PRO A 333 6.42 14.09 26.75
N ASN A 334 5.35 13.88 25.98
CA ASN A 334 4.45 12.75 26.19
C ASN A 334 5.04 11.43 25.68
N VAL A 335 5.63 11.45 24.49
CA VAL A 335 6.35 10.31 23.91
C VAL A 335 7.48 9.90 24.86
N MET A 336 8.32 10.84 25.29
CA MET A 336 9.43 10.54 26.20
C MET A 336 8.94 10.02 27.55
N ARG A 337 7.84 10.55 28.10
CA ARG A 337 7.23 10.02 29.33
C ARG A 337 6.80 8.57 29.14
N PHE A 338 6.01 8.29 28.10
CA PHE A 338 5.43 6.97 27.87
C PHE A 338 6.50 5.90 27.64
N PHE A 339 7.49 6.20 26.77
CA PHE A 339 8.57 5.27 26.43
C PHE A 339 9.72 5.22 27.43
N SER A 340 9.72 6.06 28.48
CA SER A 340 10.72 5.98 29.57
C SER A 340 10.74 4.63 30.30
N ARG A 341 9.66 3.85 30.20
CA ARG A 341 9.54 2.47 30.71
C ARG A 341 9.92 1.39 29.68
N GLY A 342 10.21 1.79 28.45
CA GLY A 342 10.53 0.91 27.33
C GLY A 342 12.00 0.96 26.93
N VAL A 343 12.25 0.71 25.64
CA VAL A 343 13.59 0.77 25.03
C VAL A 343 13.55 1.76 23.88
N ILE A 344 14.54 2.67 23.85
CA ILE A 344 14.74 3.63 22.77
C ILE A 344 16.00 3.22 22.00
N PHE A 345 15.88 3.07 20.68
CA PHE A 345 17.00 2.72 19.81
C PHE A 345 17.56 4.00 19.16
N ASP A 346 18.67 4.50 19.70
CA ASP A 346 19.31 5.72 19.18
C ASP A 346 20.04 5.53 17.84
N GLN A 347 20.28 4.28 17.43
CA GLN A 347 20.92 3.90 16.17
C GLN A 347 19.98 3.04 15.33
N HIS A 348 18.85 3.64 14.93
CA HIS A 348 17.89 3.07 14.00
C HIS A 348 18.09 3.72 12.64
N PHE A 349 18.12 2.92 11.57
CA PHE A 349 18.33 3.40 10.19
C PHE A 349 17.25 2.84 9.29
N SER A 350 16.68 3.69 8.44
CA SER A 350 15.81 3.24 7.36
C SER A 350 16.62 2.57 6.25
N THR A 351 15.92 1.76 5.45
CA THR A 351 16.47 1.16 4.24
C THR A 351 16.32 2.04 2.99
N SER A 352 15.58 3.15 3.09
CA SER A 352 15.46 4.17 2.03
C SER A 352 14.97 5.50 2.59
N GLU A 353 15.29 6.57 1.86
CA GLU A 353 14.93 7.98 2.07
C GLU A 353 13.49 8.35 1.67
N HIS A 354 12.67 7.36 1.29
CA HIS A 354 11.33 7.59 0.72
C HIS A 354 10.33 6.51 1.15
N THR A 355 9.08 6.90 1.43
CA THR A 355 8.02 6.00 1.91
C THR A 355 7.76 4.81 1.00
N LEU A 356 7.70 5.04 -0.32
CA LEU A 356 7.35 3.99 -1.29
C LEU A 356 8.24 2.73 -1.20
N PRO A 357 9.59 2.85 -1.17
CA PRO A 357 10.47 1.71 -0.92
C PRO A 357 10.60 1.31 0.55
N ALA A 358 10.54 2.25 1.50
CA ALA A 358 10.76 1.96 2.92
C ALA A 358 9.59 1.19 3.56
N HIS A 359 8.34 1.54 3.27
CA HIS A 359 7.17 0.91 3.88
C HIS A 359 7.04 -0.59 3.54
N PRO A 360 7.16 -1.05 2.28
CA PRO A 360 7.21 -2.48 1.97
C PRO A 360 8.39 -3.20 2.61
N ALA A 361 9.54 -2.53 2.79
CA ALA A 361 10.69 -3.10 3.47
C ALA A 361 10.41 -3.35 4.96
N ILE A 362 9.77 -2.39 5.63
CA ILE A 362 9.31 -2.52 7.03
C ILE A 362 8.29 -3.65 7.15
N GLU A 363 7.27 -3.67 6.29
CA GLU A 363 6.20 -4.67 6.37
C GLU A 363 6.69 -6.10 6.12
N THR A 364 7.77 -6.30 5.36
CA THR A 364 8.22 -7.64 4.95
C THR A 364 9.55 -8.10 5.54
N GLY A 365 10.36 -7.17 6.07
CA GLY A 365 11.74 -7.43 6.49
C GLY A 365 12.74 -7.61 5.34
N TYR A 366 12.36 -7.32 4.10
CA TYR A 366 13.26 -7.37 2.93
C TYR A 366 13.82 -5.99 2.58
N TYR A 367 15.05 -5.94 2.07
CA TYR A 367 15.60 -4.70 1.53
C TYR A 367 14.87 -4.25 0.23
N PRO A 368 14.83 -2.93 -0.07
CA PRO A 368 14.21 -2.40 -1.29
C PRO A 368 14.70 -3.03 -2.60
N HIS A 369 15.98 -3.44 -2.67
CA HIS A 369 16.51 -4.13 -3.84
C HIS A 369 15.94 -5.55 -4.06
N HIS A 370 15.29 -6.13 -3.04
CA HIS A 370 14.51 -7.36 -3.16
C HIS A 370 13.03 -7.09 -3.42
N THR A 371 12.42 -6.15 -2.70
CA THR A 371 10.98 -5.82 -2.88
C THR A 371 10.72 -5.21 -4.24
N GLN A 372 11.69 -4.48 -4.82
CA GLN A 372 11.64 -3.88 -6.15
C GLN A 372 10.45 -2.90 -6.33
N ILE A 373 9.99 -2.31 -5.23
CA ILE A 373 8.99 -1.24 -5.20
C ILE A 373 9.73 0.08 -4.98
N PHE A 374 10.01 0.79 -6.06
CA PHE A 374 10.72 2.09 -6.04
C PHE A 374 10.25 3.05 -7.14
N ASN A 375 9.33 2.63 -8.00
CA ASN A 375 8.83 3.43 -9.11
C ASN A 375 7.32 3.60 -8.98
N GLU A 376 6.88 4.83 -8.68
CA GLU A 376 5.47 5.19 -8.52
C GLU A 376 4.61 4.83 -9.73
N LYS A 377 5.19 4.90 -10.93
CA LYS A 377 4.49 4.66 -12.20
C LYS A 377 4.41 3.19 -12.60
N ALA A 378 5.01 2.28 -11.83
CA ALA A 378 4.96 0.85 -12.11
C ALA A 378 3.87 0.22 -11.25
N GLY A 379 2.82 -0.39 -11.82
CA GLY A 379 1.72 -1.06 -11.11
C GLY A 379 2.06 -2.40 -10.43
N TYR A 380 3.27 -2.55 -9.90
CA TYR A 380 3.77 -3.81 -9.36
C TYR A 380 3.39 -4.03 -7.89
N GLU A 381 2.95 -5.25 -7.58
CA GLU A 381 2.62 -5.73 -6.24
C GLU A 381 3.75 -6.59 -5.64
N LEU A 382 3.90 -6.56 -4.32
CA LEU A 382 4.74 -7.50 -3.57
C LEU A 382 4.35 -8.95 -3.90
N PRO A 383 5.30 -9.84 -4.17
CA PRO A 383 5.00 -11.25 -4.39
C PRO A 383 4.55 -11.91 -3.08
N LEU A 384 3.62 -12.87 -3.15
CA LEU A 384 3.04 -13.53 -1.98
C LEU A 384 4.06 -14.24 -1.07
N ARG A 385 5.22 -14.63 -1.61
CA ARG A 385 6.32 -15.21 -0.81
C ARG A 385 6.98 -14.22 0.15
N MET A 386 6.81 -12.91 -0.06
CA MET A 386 7.27 -11.87 0.85
C MET A 386 6.14 -11.51 1.80
N THR A 387 5.85 -12.42 2.74
CA THR A 387 4.75 -12.30 3.70
C THR A 387 4.92 -11.05 4.57
N THR A 388 3.87 -10.22 4.66
CA THR A 388 3.89 -9.01 5.49
C THR A 388 3.74 -9.36 6.98
N ILE A 389 4.13 -8.45 7.87
CA ILE A 389 3.95 -8.60 9.31
C ILE A 389 2.46 -8.70 9.66
N SER A 390 1.60 -7.94 8.98
CA SER A 390 0.13 -8.03 9.14
C SER A 390 -0.42 -9.42 8.76
N GLU A 391 0.13 -10.07 7.72
CA GLU A 391 -0.23 -11.47 7.39
C GLU A 391 0.21 -12.44 8.50
N GLN A 392 1.42 -12.25 9.04
CA GLN A 392 1.94 -13.08 10.13
C GLN A 392 1.11 -12.91 11.40
N MET A 393 0.74 -11.68 11.76
CA MET A 393 -0.07 -11.37 12.95
C MET A 393 -1.49 -11.92 12.81
N LYS A 394 -2.10 -11.81 11.62
CA LYS A 394 -3.38 -12.46 11.32
C LYS A 394 -3.31 -13.98 11.48
N ALA A 395 -2.23 -14.62 11.04
CA ALA A 395 -2.03 -16.06 11.24
C ALA A 395 -1.89 -16.45 12.71
N GLN A 396 -1.40 -15.56 13.57
CA GLN A 396 -1.43 -15.71 15.04
C GLN A 396 -2.82 -15.46 15.64
N GLY A 397 -3.80 -15.04 14.84
CA GLY A 397 -5.19 -14.82 15.21
C GLY A 397 -5.48 -13.44 15.81
N TYR A 398 -4.64 -12.44 15.51
CA TYR A 398 -4.97 -11.04 15.75
C TYR A 398 -5.99 -10.52 14.74
N TYR A 399 -6.91 -9.67 15.18
CA TYR A 399 -7.69 -8.80 14.29
C TYR A 399 -6.79 -7.64 13.85
N CYS A 400 -6.43 -7.63 12.57
CA CYS A 400 -5.43 -6.70 12.05
C CYS A 400 -6.11 -5.51 11.38
N VAL A 401 -5.95 -4.30 11.91
CA VAL A 401 -6.64 -3.12 11.40
C VAL A 401 -5.71 -1.92 11.27
N ALA A 402 -5.94 -1.10 10.24
CA ALA A 402 -5.41 0.26 10.17
C ALA A 402 -6.53 1.28 10.39
N PRO A 403 -6.70 1.82 11.62
CA PRO A 403 -7.76 2.78 11.93
C PRO A 403 -7.63 4.12 11.20
N LEU A 404 -6.42 4.47 10.76
CA LEU A 404 -6.20 5.51 9.75
C LEU A 404 -4.84 5.26 9.09
N ALA A 405 -4.82 5.12 7.77
CA ALA A 405 -3.58 4.90 7.02
C ALA A 405 -3.55 5.52 5.62
N SER A 406 -2.35 5.72 5.10
CA SER A 406 -2.14 6.10 3.68
C SER A 406 -2.64 5.01 2.74
N THR A 407 -3.21 5.42 1.60
CA THR A 407 -3.55 4.50 0.52
C THR A 407 -2.34 4.02 -0.31
N HIS A 408 -1.16 4.63 -0.17
CA HIS A 408 0.04 4.35 -0.98
C HIS A 408 0.46 2.88 -1.04
N GLY A 409 0.25 2.14 0.05
CA GLY A 409 0.67 0.74 0.15
C GLY A 409 -0.32 -0.28 -0.44
N ILE A 410 -1.55 0.15 -0.78
CA ILE A 410 -2.65 -0.76 -1.13
C ILE A 410 -2.41 -1.45 -2.46
N SER A 411 -2.17 -0.69 -3.53
CA SER A 411 -1.89 -1.23 -4.87
C SER A 411 -0.52 -1.92 -4.97
N ARG A 412 0.26 -1.92 -3.89
CA ARG A 412 1.54 -2.61 -3.76
C ARG A 412 1.44 -3.92 -2.97
N GLY A 413 0.28 -4.22 -2.40
CA GLY A 413 0.08 -5.37 -1.54
C GLY A 413 0.77 -5.28 -0.17
N ALA A 414 1.30 -4.10 0.21
CA ALA A 414 1.99 -3.90 1.49
C ALA A 414 1.06 -4.07 2.71
N VAL A 415 -0.23 -3.78 2.51
CA VAL A 415 -1.26 -3.83 3.57
C VAL A 415 -2.24 -5.00 3.40
N ARG A 416 -1.91 -6.01 2.59
CA ARG A 416 -2.83 -7.13 2.29
C ARG A 416 -3.13 -8.05 3.48
N GLY A 417 -2.33 -8.00 4.54
CA GLY A 417 -2.57 -8.76 5.77
C GLY A 417 -3.75 -8.25 6.58
N PHE A 418 -4.00 -6.94 6.57
CA PHE A 418 -5.06 -6.29 7.35
C PHE A 418 -6.46 -6.75 6.95
N ASP A 419 -7.37 -6.78 7.92
CA ASP A 419 -8.79 -7.10 7.76
C ASP A 419 -9.62 -5.87 7.39
N ARG A 420 -9.21 -4.70 7.89
CA ARG A 420 -9.84 -3.41 7.63
C ARG A 420 -8.81 -2.29 7.53
N LEU A 421 -9.04 -1.36 6.60
CA LEU A 421 -8.29 -0.13 6.44
C LEU A 421 -9.27 1.03 6.34
N ILE A 422 -9.20 1.98 7.28
CA ILE A 422 -9.76 3.31 7.05
C ILE A 422 -8.63 4.13 6.44
N ALA A 423 -8.79 4.59 5.21
CA ALA A 423 -7.66 5.09 4.44
C ALA A 423 -7.96 6.37 3.67
N THR A 424 -6.94 7.21 3.49
CA THR A 424 -7.00 8.38 2.63
C THR A 424 -5.75 8.52 1.78
N GLY A 425 -5.85 9.29 0.71
CA GLY A 425 -4.72 9.50 -0.18
C GLY A 425 -3.66 10.44 0.38
N TRP A 426 -3.96 11.25 1.40
CA TRP A 426 -2.98 12.24 1.85
C TRP A 426 -3.11 12.68 3.30
N ALA A 427 -4.27 13.19 3.77
CA ALA A 427 -4.36 13.88 5.06
C ALA A 427 -4.41 12.90 6.25
N LEU A 428 -3.26 12.64 6.88
CA LEU A 428 -3.12 11.70 8.00
C LEU A 428 -2.78 12.42 9.30
N ASP A 429 -3.61 13.43 9.64
CA ASP A 429 -3.46 14.24 10.84
C ASP A 429 -3.54 13.37 12.12
N SER A 430 -2.60 13.58 13.02
CA SER A 430 -2.49 12.85 14.29
C SER A 430 -3.72 12.98 15.18
N ASN A 431 -4.47 14.10 15.14
CA ASN A 431 -5.71 14.25 15.89
C ASN A 431 -6.79 13.27 15.41
N ASN A 432 -6.99 13.19 14.09
CA ASN A 432 -7.94 12.26 13.48
C ASN A 432 -7.49 10.80 13.68
N SER A 433 -6.19 10.55 13.56
CA SER A 433 -5.59 9.22 13.75
C SER A 433 -5.81 8.71 15.17
N VAL A 434 -5.56 9.54 16.19
CA VAL A 434 -5.73 9.18 17.60
C VAL A 434 -7.19 8.95 17.95
N ASP A 435 -8.09 9.83 17.51
CA ASP A 435 -9.52 9.65 17.72
C ASP A 435 -10.05 8.36 17.04
N SER A 436 -9.63 8.10 15.80
CA SER A 436 -10.00 6.86 15.09
C SER A 436 -9.49 5.60 15.82
N ALA A 437 -8.25 5.62 16.32
CA ALA A 437 -7.71 4.50 17.10
C ALA A 437 -8.46 4.28 18.40
N ILE A 438 -8.78 5.33 19.15
CA ILE A 438 -9.56 5.22 20.39
C ILE A 438 -10.96 4.68 20.10
N ARG A 439 -11.63 5.12 19.03
CA ARG A 439 -12.92 4.55 18.61
C ARG A 439 -12.79 3.06 18.29
N HIS A 440 -11.75 2.68 17.55
CA HIS A 440 -11.50 1.28 17.22
C HIS A 440 -11.25 0.42 18.46
N LEU A 441 -10.40 0.89 19.37
CA LEU A 441 -10.10 0.22 20.65
C LEU A 441 -11.37 0.03 21.49
N LYS A 442 -12.30 0.99 21.48
CA LYS A 442 -13.59 0.86 22.17
C LYS A 442 -14.52 -0.13 21.48
N ALA A 443 -14.61 -0.08 20.16
CA ALA A 443 -15.54 -0.90 19.39
C ALA A 443 -15.18 -2.40 19.42
N PHE A 444 -13.89 -2.73 19.49
CA PHE A 444 -13.37 -4.09 19.38
C PHE A 444 -12.49 -4.50 20.57
N ASN A 445 -12.78 -3.96 21.77
CA ASN A 445 -12.05 -4.27 23.01
C ASN A 445 -12.13 -5.74 23.45
N GLU A 446 -13.04 -6.51 22.86
CA GLU A 446 -13.18 -7.95 23.07
C GLU A 446 -12.29 -8.80 22.15
N THR A 447 -11.44 -8.19 21.32
CA THR A 447 -10.54 -8.88 20.39
C THR A 447 -9.07 -8.67 20.75
N ASP A 448 -8.19 -9.55 20.26
CA ASP A 448 -6.75 -9.30 20.26
C ASP A 448 -6.39 -8.48 19.02
N LEU A 449 -5.89 -7.26 19.23
CA LEU A 449 -5.74 -6.24 18.19
C LEU A 449 -4.28 -6.10 17.72
N PHE A 450 -4.09 -6.09 16.40
CA PHE A 450 -2.87 -5.59 15.76
C PHE A 450 -3.22 -4.32 14.98
N LEU A 451 -2.80 -3.16 15.50
CA LEU A 451 -3.15 -1.87 14.95
C LEU A 451 -1.95 -1.22 14.24
N PHE A 452 -2.22 -0.61 13.10
CA PHE A 452 -1.28 0.24 12.36
C PHE A 452 -1.88 1.65 12.19
N LEU A 453 -1.21 2.65 12.75
CA LEU A 453 -1.57 4.05 12.63
C LEU A 453 -0.48 4.74 11.83
N HIS A 454 -0.85 5.30 10.68
CA HIS A 454 0.05 6.12 9.88
C HIS A 454 -0.29 7.60 10.10
N ILE A 455 0.69 8.38 10.53
CA ILE A 455 0.60 9.82 10.78
C ILE A 455 1.61 10.53 9.89
N ASN A 456 1.22 11.63 9.23
CA ASN A 456 2.13 12.38 8.35
C ASN A 456 2.25 13.87 8.65
N ASP A 457 1.85 14.30 9.85
CA ASP A 457 1.93 15.69 10.29
C ASP A 457 3.33 16.31 10.10
N VAL A 458 4.39 15.54 10.39
CA VAL A 458 5.78 16.03 10.34
C VAL A 458 6.40 15.93 8.94
N HIS A 459 5.78 15.19 8.01
CA HIS A 459 6.29 15.05 6.65
C HIS A 459 6.36 16.45 5.99
N PRO A 460 7.52 16.87 5.47
CA PRO A 460 7.69 18.23 4.99
C PRO A 460 7.02 18.43 3.63
N TYR A 461 6.36 19.57 3.47
CA TYR A 461 5.72 20.00 2.22
C TYR A 461 6.34 21.29 1.71
N ASP A 462 6.33 21.46 0.38
CA ASP A 462 6.90 22.62 -0.28
C ASP A 462 6.11 23.90 0.04
N ALA A 463 6.80 24.93 0.54
CA ALA A 463 6.20 26.19 0.92
C ALA A 463 5.75 27.04 -0.29
N PHE A 464 6.04 26.60 -1.52
CA PHE A 464 5.59 27.25 -2.76
C PHE A 464 4.06 27.30 -2.88
N ASP A 465 3.37 26.20 -2.58
CA ASP A 465 1.91 26.09 -2.67
C ASP A 465 1.25 25.46 -1.43
N PHE A 466 2.03 24.98 -0.46
CA PHE A 466 1.51 24.50 0.81
C PHE A 466 1.40 25.61 1.84
N LYS A 467 0.25 25.68 2.50
CA LYS A 467 0.02 26.62 3.60
C LYS A 467 0.56 26.04 4.91
N PHE A 468 1.40 26.82 5.59
CA PHE A 468 2.02 26.43 6.85
C PHE A 468 1.13 26.83 8.03
N ASP A 469 1.43 26.25 9.19
CA ASP A 469 0.65 26.50 10.39
C ASP A 469 0.60 27.97 10.74
N THR A 470 -0.57 28.42 11.18
CA THR A 470 -0.75 29.81 11.59
C THR A 470 0.23 30.20 12.69
N ALA A 471 0.57 29.29 13.61
CA ALA A 471 1.59 29.53 14.63
C ALA A 471 2.95 29.84 14.00
N VAL A 472 3.40 29.03 13.05
CA VAL A 472 4.66 29.23 12.32
C VAL A 472 4.64 30.53 11.53
N GLU A 473 3.61 30.77 10.73
CA GLU A 473 3.54 31.94 9.84
C GLU A 473 3.49 33.28 10.60
N THR A 474 2.86 33.30 11.79
CA THR A 474 2.68 34.53 12.58
C THR A 474 3.89 34.92 13.43
N HIS A 475 4.77 33.96 13.73
CA HIS A 475 5.98 34.19 14.53
C HIS A 475 7.25 34.31 13.68
N MET A 476 7.14 34.12 12.37
CA MET A 476 8.27 34.17 11.45
C MET A 476 8.55 35.60 10.97
N ALA A 477 9.83 35.97 10.94
CA ALA A 477 10.24 37.23 10.34
C ALA A 477 9.91 37.25 8.83
N LEU A 478 9.53 38.43 8.32
CA LEU A 478 9.18 38.58 6.90
C LEU A 478 10.28 38.11 5.94
N ALA A 479 11.55 38.31 6.30
CA ALA A 479 12.70 37.88 5.50
C ALA A 479 12.79 36.36 5.33
N GLU A 480 12.35 35.57 6.32
CA GLU A 480 12.31 34.10 6.26
C GLU A 480 11.04 33.58 5.57
N ARG A 481 9.99 34.42 5.48
CA ARG A 481 8.76 34.14 4.73
C ARG A 481 8.89 34.42 3.23
N ILE A 482 9.85 35.23 2.83
CA ILE A 482 10.13 35.57 1.42
C ILE A 482 11.42 34.87 1.01
N PHE A 483 11.30 33.62 0.57
CA PHE A 483 12.43 32.76 0.18
C PHE A 483 12.58 32.69 -1.35
N PRO A 484 13.79 32.39 -1.86
CA PRO A 484 14.11 32.51 -3.29
C PRO A 484 13.60 31.33 -4.15
N GLN A 485 13.01 30.30 -3.56
CA GLN A 485 12.49 29.13 -4.29
C GLN A 485 11.31 29.56 -5.19
N LYS A 486 11.41 29.25 -6.48
CA LYS A 486 10.42 29.65 -7.51
C LYS A 486 9.78 28.48 -8.24
N ALA A 487 10.11 27.26 -7.86
CA ALA A 487 9.60 26.03 -8.46
C ALA A 487 9.35 24.99 -7.38
N SER A 488 8.36 24.13 -7.63
CA SER A 488 8.01 23.01 -6.77
C SER A 488 9.16 21.99 -6.71
N ALA A 489 9.38 21.43 -5.54
CA ALA A 489 10.33 20.35 -5.26
C ALA A 489 9.65 19.24 -4.45
N ALA A 490 10.10 18.00 -4.67
CA ALA A 490 9.69 16.87 -3.84
C ALA A 490 10.25 17.01 -2.41
N ALA A 491 9.56 16.44 -1.43
CA ALA A 491 9.91 16.50 -0.01
C ALA A 491 11.38 16.13 0.28
N VAL A 492 11.86 15.04 -0.34
CA VAL A 492 13.24 14.53 -0.23
C VAL A 492 14.29 15.45 -0.86
N ARG A 493 13.88 16.51 -1.57
CA ARG A 493 14.75 17.52 -2.20
C ARG A 493 14.52 18.93 -1.66
N LEU A 494 13.73 19.08 -0.60
CA LEU A 494 13.50 20.39 -0.02
C LEU A 494 14.81 20.95 0.56
N PRO A 495 15.14 22.22 0.27
CA PRO A 495 16.36 22.84 0.75
C PRO A 495 16.28 23.12 2.26
N SER A 496 17.45 23.39 2.86
CA SER A 496 17.50 23.83 4.25
C SER A 496 17.07 25.30 4.37
N LEU A 497 15.77 25.52 4.62
CA LEU A 497 15.20 26.83 4.90
C LEU A 497 14.56 26.86 6.28
N ARG A 498 14.68 28.00 6.97
CA ARG A 498 14.12 28.20 8.32
C ARG A 498 12.63 27.90 8.38
N ILE A 499 11.89 28.28 7.34
CA ILE A 499 10.44 28.04 7.26
C ILE A 499 10.07 26.55 7.37
N TYR A 500 10.81 25.66 6.70
CA TYR A 500 10.61 24.21 6.78
C TYR A 500 10.94 23.68 8.17
N GLN A 501 12.05 24.15 8.75
CA GLN A 501 12.51 23.71 10.06
C GLN A 501 11.52 24.09 11.18
N GLU A 502 11.00 25.31 11.17
CA GLU A 502 10.00 25.74 12.16
C GLU A 502 8.67 25.00 12.00
N GLN A 503 8.25 24.76 10.75
CA GLN A 503 7.06 23.93 10.48
C GLN A 503 7.24 22.50 10.98
N TYR A 504 8.42 21.92 10.80
CA TYR A 504 8.75 20.59 11.26
C TYR A 504 8.69 20.49 12.80
N LEU A 505 9.30 21.44 13.49
CA LEU A 505 9.30 21.48 14.97
C LEU A 505 7.89 21.69 15.53
N GLU A 506 7.10 22.61 14.97
CA GLU A 506 5.69 22.80 15.37
C GLU A 506 4.87 21.50 15.20
N ARG A 507 5.09 20.77 14.10
CA ARG A 507 4.37 19.51 13.84
C ARG A 507 4.81 18.38 14.75
N ILE A 508 6.07 18.33 15.17
CA ILE A 508 6.53 17.37 16.20
C ILE A 508 5.77 17.60 17.51
N GLU A 509 5.65 18.86 17.97
CA GLU A 509 4.86 19.18 19.18
C GLU A 509 3.38 18.80 19.02
N HIS A 510 2.83 19.04 17.84
CA HIS A 510 1.45 18.68 17.52
C HIS A 510 1.20 17.18 17.65
N VAL A 511 2.06 16.36 17.05
CA VAL A 511 2.00 14.89 17.13
C VAL A 511 2.15 14.42 18.57
N ASP A 512 3.14 14.92 19.32
CA ASP A 512 3.36 14.53 20.72
C ASP A 512 2.12 14.81 21.58
N ARG A 513 1.53 15.99 21.44
CA ARG A 513 0.32 16.36 22.18
C ARG A 513 -0.82 15.40 21.89
N ASN A 514 -1.07 15.09 20.62
CA ASN A 514 -2.16 14.21 20.23
C ASN A 514 -1.91 12.77 20.68
N LEU A 515 -0.70 12.25 20.48
CA LEU A 515 -0.31 10.93 20.99
C LEU A 515 -0.41 10.84 22.51
N GLY A 516 -0.20 11.95 23.24
CA GLY A 516 -0.44 12.03 24.69
C GLY A 516 -1.86 11.61 25.10
N HIS A 517 -2.87 11.91 24.27
CA HIS A 517 -4.24 11.45 24.52
C HIS A 517 -4.38 9.93 24.34
N LEU A 518 -3.75 9.36 23.30
CA LEU A 518 -3.74 7.92 23.07
C LEU A 518 -3.01 7.19 24.20
N PHE A 519 -1.82 7.64 24.59
CA PHE A 519 -1.06 7.04 25.69
C PHE A 519 -1.84 7.06 27.00
N SER A 520 -2.47 8.20 27.33
CA SER A 520 -3.30 8.30 28.54
C SER A 520 -4.49 7.33 28.50
N TYR A 521 -5.09 7.13 27.32
CA TYR A 521 -6.14 6.12 27.14
C TYR A 521 -5.59 4.71 27.35
N LEU A 522 -4.44 4.37 26.77
CA LEU A 522 -3.83 3.05 26.94
C LEU A 522 -3.52 2.75 28.41
N GLU A 523 -2.89 3.69 29.12
CA GLU A 523 -2.55 3.55 30.55
C GLU A 523 -3.78 3.41 31.45
N ALA A 524 -4.93 3.98 31.04
CA ALA A 524 -6.18 3.89 31.79
C ALA A 524 -6.96 2.58 31.53
N HIS A 525 -6.71 1.92 30.40
CA HIS A 525 -7.56 0.82 29.90
C HIS A 525 -6.83 -0.53 29.76
N PHE A 526 -5.50 -0.54 29.82
CA PHE A 526 -4.70 -1.75 29.74
C PHE A 526 -3.65 -1.78 30.85
N SER A 527 -3.40 -2.97 31.38
CA SER A 527 -2.22 -3.23 32.22
C SER A 527 -0.95 -3.28 31.36
N GLU A 528 0.20 -3.05 31.98
CA GLU A 528 1.50 -2.97 31.28
C GLU A 528 1.86 -4.26 30.53
N ASP A 529 1.37 -5.41 30.98
CA ASP A 529 1.58 -6.70 30.33
C ASP A 529 0.55 -7.04 29.25
N GLU A 530 -0.46 -6.21 29.02
CA GLU A 530 -1.51 -6.46 28.02
C GLU A 530 -1.21 -5.85 26.65
N TYR A 531 -0.25 -4.92 26.53
CA TYR A 531 0.06 -4.26 25.26
C TYR A 531 1.54 -4.20 24.89
N LEU A 532 1.78 -4.01 23.60
CA LEU A 532 3.06 -3.60 23.02
C LEU A 532 2.81 -2.38 22.14
N VAL A 533 3.57 -1.30 22.31
CA VAL A 533 3.51 -0.12 21.44
C VAL A 533 4.87 0.11 20.81
N ASN A 534 4.89 0.24 19.49
CA ASN A 534 6.06 0.64 18.71
C ASN A 534 5.81 2.04 18.15
N LEU A 535 6.78 2.94 18.24
CA LEU A 535 6.79 4.22 17.53
C LEU A 535 8.04 4.26 16.66
N TYR A 536 7.86 4.45 15.36
CA TYR A 536 8.93 4.46 14.38
C TYR A 536 8.59 5.32 13.17
N SER A 537 9.58 5.51 12.31
CA SER A 537 9.47 6.24 11.05
C SER A 537 10.03 5.41 9.91
N ASP A 538 9.63 5.75 8.69
CA ASP A 538 10.13 5.17 7.45
C ASP A 538 11.33 5.91 6.86
N HIS A 539 11.53 7.18 7.18
CA HIS A 539 12.70 7.94 6.77
C HIS A 539 12.81 9.24 7.58
N GLY A 540 13.92 9.95 7.39
CA GLY A 540 14.12 11.26 7.98
C GLY A 540 13.71 12.42 7.05
N VAL A 541 14.35 13.58 7.18
CA VAL A 541 14.11 14.77 6.37
C VAL A 541 15.40 15.51 5.99
N PRO A 542 15.48 16.05 4.75
CA PRO A 542 16.68 16.75 4.28
C PRO A 542 16.77 18.23 4.72
N ILE A 543 15.68 18.81 5.24
CA ILE A 543 15.54 20.25 5.51
C ILE A 543 16.47 20.78 6.62
N PHE A 544 17.20 19.89 7.29
CA PHE A 544 18.24 20.21 8.28
C PHE A 544 19.67 19.93 7.78
N ASN A 545 19.84 19.50 6.52
CA ASN A 545 21.15 19.20 5.96
C ASN A 545 21.94 20.46 5.61
N SER A 546 23.25 20.38 5.78
CA SER A 546 24.16 21.31 5.13
C SER A 546 24.11 21.09 3.62
N SER A 547 23.80 22.13 2.84
CA SER A 547 23.87 22.06 1.37
C SER A 547 25.32 21.88 0.92
N ILE A 548 25.55 20.94 0.00
CA ILE A 548 26.81 20.78 -0.73
C ILE A 548 26.55 21.27 -2.15
N ASP A 549 27.18 22.36 -2.57
CA ASP A 549 27.10 22.88 -3.95
C ASP A 549 25.65 23.02 -4.51
N ASP A 550 24.72 23.56 -3.70
CA ASP A 550 23.28 23.68 -4.00
C ASP A 550 22.53 22.35 -4.22
N THR A 551 23.19 21.22 -3.94
CA THR A 551 22.57 19.88 -3.96
C THR A 551 22.18 19.45 -2.55
N VAL A 552 20.97 18.89 -2.45
CA VAL A 552 20.46 18.29 -1.21
C VAL A 552 21.02 16.87 -1.09
N ASP A 553 21.69 16.58 0.01
CA ASP A 553 22.10 15.22 0.34
C ASP A 553 20.89 14.40 0.78
N ILE A 554 20.41 13.53 -0.11
CA ILE A 554 19.20 12.73 0.12
C ILE A 554 19.47 11.47 0.95
N ILE A 555 20.73 11.10 1.17
CA ILE A 555 21.15 9.90 1.93
C ILE A 555 21.87 10.24 3.24
N SER A 556 21.74 11.50 3.69
CA SER A 556 22.31 11.96 4.95
C SER A 556 21.71 11.25 6.17
N GLU A 557 22.39 11.32 7.32
CA GLU A 557 21.87 10.86 8.62
C GLU A 557 20.54 11.54 9.01
N ASN A 558 20.27 12.75 8.53
CA ASN A 558 18.97 13.37 8.80
C ASN A 558 17.86 12.82 7.91
N SER A 559 18.19 12.29 6.73
CA SER A 559 17.25 11.86 5.67
C SER A 559 16.89 10.37 5.72
N THR A 560 17.68 9.53 6.40
CA THR A 560 17.51 8.06 6.42
C THR A 560 17.56 7.49 7.83
#